data_AF-A0A7W9IMU9-F1
#
_entry.id   AF-A0A7W9IMU9-F1
#
_cell.length_a   1.000
_cell.length_b   1.000
_cell.length_c   1.000
_cell.angle_alpha   90.00
_cell.angle_beta   90.00
_cell.angle_gamma   90.00
#
_symmetry.space_group_name_H-M   'P 1'
#
loop_
_entity.id
_entity.type
_entity.pdbx_description
1 polymer ?
#
loop_
_entity_poly.entity_id
_entity_poly.type
_entity_poly.pdbx_seq_one_letter_code
_entity_poly.pdbx_strand_id
1 'polypeptide(L)'
;MTNHSPTWCLPRAANTRPIPRDGRRHCGVLERVLRRQWDPAEGPPPAELVHAVDELAALPVHIATRLAEGLDAIWLGPGTVPELDGLGHLRGRTTHPGGPAWDDIPGVCTGRMIAIGTGAHVSASLVHHEIGHALDFMDGVSHGGEWQTIMHLCRSKVQQPRYRDSAVEWFAEAYALCASRQARRLLRMLDGDDNLAAVVWNFYRRHYGV
;
A
#
# COMPACT_ATOMS: atom_id res chain seq x y z
N MET A 1 27.84 12.24 -20.52
CA MET A 1 27.12 11.62 -19.39
C MET A 1 26.05 12.62 -18.95
N THR A 2 24.87 12.53 -19.52
CA THR A 2 23.73 13.37 -19.12
C THR A 2 23.14 12.75 -17.85
N ASN A 3 23.48 13.33 -16.70
CA ASN A 3 22.76 13.09 -15.46
C ASN A 3 21.34 13.64 -15.64
N HIS A 4 20.44 12.82 -16.16
CA HIS A 4 19.02 13.03 -15.98
C HIS A 4 18.73 12.73 -14.52
N SER A 5 18.77 13.75 -13.67
CA SER A 5 17.97 13.70 -12.44
C SER A 5 16.53 13.49 -12.90
N PRO A 6 15.90 12.31 -12.67
CA PRO A 6 14.58 12.08 -13.22
C PRO A 6 13.63 13.11 -12.57
N THR A 7 12.72 13.68 -13.35
CA THR A 7 11.46 14.29 -12.88
C THR A 7 10.39 13.41 -13.54
N TRP A 8 9.58 12.60 -12.86
CA TRP A 8 8.65 12.83 -11.75
C TRP A 8 7.36 13.46 -12.28
N CYS A 9 6.62 12.62 -13.00
CA CYS A 9 5.42 12.95 -13.74
C CYS A 9 4.46 13.78 -12.89
N LEU A 10 4.25 15.03 -13.30
CA LEU A 10 3.37 15.94 -12.59
C LEU A 10 1.90 15.54 -12.76
N PRO A 11 1.09 15.70 -11.70
CA PRO A 11 -0.34 15.45 -11.79
C PRO A 11 -0.98 16.39 -12.83
N ARG A 12 -2.09 15.95 -13.39
CA ARG A 12 -3.01 16.84 -14.11
C ARG A 12 -3.69 17.76 -13.10
N ALA A 13 -4.32 18.82 -13.60
CA ALA A 13 -5.22 19.63 -12.78
C ALA A 13 -6.32 18.76 -12.15
N ALA A 14 -6.77 19.11 -10.94
CA ALA A 14 -7.66 18.27 -10.14
C ALA A 14 -9.02 17.95 -10.79
N ASN A 15 -9.48 18.81 -11.70
CA ASN A 15 -10.72 18.64 -12.47
C ASN A 15 -10.52 17.87 -13.79
N THR A 16 -9.30 17.45 -14.11
CA THR A 16 -8.98 16.76 -15.37
C THR A 16 -9.01 15.25 -15.17
N ARG A 17 -9.83 14.57 -16.00
CA ARG A 17 -9.93 13.11 -16.03
C ARG A 17 -9.80 12.62 -17.48
N PRO A 18 -8.58 12.38 -17.98
CA PRO A 18 -8.39 11.96 -19.36
C PRO A 18 -8.95 10.55 -19.60
N ILE A 19 -9.43 10.31 -20.82
CA ILE A 19 -9.81 9.00 -21.33
C ILE A 19 -8.98 8.78 -22.61
N PRO A 20 -8.09 7.77 -22.64
CA PRO A 20 -7.78 6.82 -21.57
C PRO A 20 -7.08 7.49 -20.37
N ARG A 21 -7.12 6.81 -19.21
CA ARG A 21 -6.40 7.23 -17.99
C ARG A 21 -4.89 7.12 -18.22
N ASP A 22 -4.13 8.08 -17.71
CA ASP A 22 -2.69 8.24 -17.98
C ASP A 22 -1.80 8.18 -16.71
N GLY A 23 -2.36 7.78 -15.56
CA GLY A 23 -1.65 7.74 -14.28
C GLY A 23 -1.41 9.12 -13.66
N ARG A 24 -2.00 10.19 -14.21
CA ARG A 24 -1.76 11.57 -13.74
C ARG A 24 -2.95 12.17 -13.00
N ARG A 25 -3.91 11.35 -12.57
CA ARG A 25 -5.02 11.82 -11.74
C ARG A 25 -4.47 12.46 -10.46
N HIS A 26 -5.02 13.62 -10.12
CA HIS A 26 -4.64 14.37 -8.92
C HIS A 26 -5.14 13.64 -7.65
N CYS A 27 -4.24 13.41 -6.70
CA CYS A 27 -4.45 12.71 -5.43
C CYS A 27 -4.70 13.66 -4.24
N GLY A 28 -4.94 14.94 -4.51
CA GLY A 28 -5.29 15.93 -3.50
C GLY A 28 -4.10 16.28 -2.62
N VAL A 29 -4.29 16.25 -1.29
CA VAL A 29 -3.24 16.58 -0.30
C VAL A 29 -2.02 15.65 -0.38
N LEU A 30 -2.17 14.46 -0.96
CA LEU A 30 -1.09 13.50 -1.17
C LEU A 30 -0.08 13.96 -2.22
N GLU A 31 -0.42 14.90 -3.11
CA GLU A 31 0.54 15.43 -4.10
C GLU A 31 1.78 16.06 -3.45
N ARG A 32 1.68 16.48 -2.18
CA ARG A 32 2.82 16.99 -1.39
C ARG A 32 3.90 15.93 -1.17
N VAL A 33 3.53 14.66 -1.11
CA VAL A 33 4.42 13.52 -0.81
C VAL A 33 4.48 12.50 -1.94
N LEU A 34 3.58 12.55 -2.92
CA LEU A 34 3.49 11.59 -4.02
C LEU A 34 4.51 11.88 -5.13
N ARG A 35 5.23 10.83 -5.53
CA ARG A 35 6.39 10.84 -6.42
C ARG A 35 6.18 9.82 -7.54
N ARG A 36 5.96 10.29 -8.77
CA ARG A 36 5.59 9.46 -9.93
C ARG A 36 6.77 9.26 -10.89
N GLN A 37 7.49 8.15 -10.77
CA GLN A 37 8.71 7.85 -11.51
C GLN A 37 8.45 7.25 -12.89
N TRP A 38 7.95 8.05 -13.81
CA TRP A 38 7.91 7.75 -15.26
C TRP A 38 7.91 9.06 -16.07
N ASP A 39 8.32 8.99 -17.33
CA ASP A 39 8.29 10.13 -18.26
C ASP A 39 6.96 10.14 -19.04
N PRO A 40 6.10 11.16 -18.88
CA PRO A 40 4.87 11.26 -19.67
C PRO A 40 5.10 11.45 -21.17
N ALA A 41 6.32 11.82 -21.61
CA ALA A 41 6.69 11.89 -23.02
C ALA A 41 6.88 10.49 -23.65
N GLU A 42 7.20 9.47 -22.87
CA GLU A 42 7.34 8.08 -23.31
C GLU A 42 5.99 7.34 -23.36
N GLY A 43 4.92 7.98 -22.88
CA GLY A 43 3.56 7.44 -22.87
C GLY A 43 3.01 7.21 -21.47
N PRO A 44 1.81 6.60 -21.36
CA PRO A 44 1.25 6.25 -20.07
C PRO A 44 2.06 5.12 -19.39
N PRO A 45 2.11 5.09 -18.05
CA PRO A 45 2.78 4.01 -17.32
C PRO A 45 1.99 2.69 -17.44
N PRO A 46 2.56 1.56 -16.98
CA PRO A 46 1.84 0.30 -16.84
C PRO A 46 0.51 0.45 -16.10
N ALA A 47 -0.47 -0.40 -16.42
CA ALA A 47 -1.83 -0.30 -15.92
C ALA A 47 -1.92 -0.39 -14.39
N GLU A 48 -1.00 -1.14 -13.77
CA GLU A 48 -0.82 -1.29 -12.34
C GLU A 48 -0.55 0.06 -11.67
N LEU A 49 0.30 0.91 -12.26
CA LEU A 49 0.59 2.25 -11.72
C LEU A 49 -0.56 3.22 -11.96
N VAL A 50 -1.26 3.11 -13.10
CA VAL A 50 -2.49 3.87 -13.32
C VAL A 50 -3.52 3.53 -12.24
N HIS A 51 -3.68 2.24 -11.93
CA HIS A 51 -4.58 1.77 -10.89
C HIS A 51 -4.15 2.25 -9.50
N ALA A 52 -2.85 2.17 -9.19
CA ALA A 52 -2.31 2.65 -7.91
C ALA A 52 -2.60 4.14 -7.67
N VAL A 53 -2.43 4.97 -8.70
CA VAL A 53 -2.80 6.40 -8.64
C VAL A 53 -4.30 6.58 -8.40
N ASP A 54 -5.14 5.75 -9.02
CA ASP A 54 -6.58 5.81 -8.82
C ASP A 54 -7.03 5.41 -7.42
N GLU A 55 -6.38 4.40 -6.81
CA GLU A 55 -6.61 4.00 -5.43
C GLU A 55 -6.22 5.13 -4.46
N LEU A 56 -5.03 5.73 -4.63
CA LEU A 56 -4.59 6.88 -3.84
C LEU A 56 -5.55 8.07 -3.98
N ALA A 57 -5.98 8.37 -5.21
CA ALA A 57 -6.93 9.45 -5.48
C ALA A 57 -8.37 9.16 -5.01
N ALA A 58 -8.66 7.94 -4.57
CA ALA A 58 -9.96 7.53 -4.03
C ALA A 58 -9.97 7.41 -2.50
N LEU A 59 -8.83 7.61 -1.83
CA LEU A 59 -8.74 7.52 -0.38
C LEU A 59 -9.68 8.50 0.33
N PRO A 60 -10.27 8.12 1.47
CA PRO A 60 -10.96 9.06 2.34
C PRO A 60 -10.05 10.24 2.73
N VAL A 61 -10.62 11.44 2.79
CA VAL A 61 -9.86 12.69 2.99
C VAL A 61 -9.02 12.65 4.27
N HIS A 62 -9.54 12.08 5.36
CA HIS A 62 -8.81 11.98 6.63
C HIS A 62 -7.61 11.03 6.52
N ILE A 63 -7.73 9.92 5.80
CA ILE A 63 -6.61 9.00 5.53
C ILE A 63 -5.57 9.69 4.64
N ALA A 64 -5.98 10.32 3.55
CA ALA A 64 -5.09 11.05 2.66
C ALA A 64 -4.33 12.18 3.40
N THR A 65 -5.02 12.89 4.30
CA THR A 65 -4.42 13.94 5.14
C THR A 65 -3.42 13.36 6.12
N ARG A 66 -3.80 12.29 6.85
CA ARG A 66 -2.92 11.61 7.80
C ARG A 66 -1.62 11.13 7.14
N LEU A 67 -1.73 10.49 5.98
CA LEU A 67 -0.59 10.05 5.19
C LEU A 67 0.28 11.22 4.73
N ALA A 68 -0.32 12.31 4.23
CA ALA A 68 0.43 13.47 3.76
C ALA A 68 1.16 14.23 4.89
N GLU A 69 0.74 14.08 6.15
CA GLU A 69 1.41 14.67 7.32
C GLU A 69 2.48 13.74 7.91
N GLY A 70 2.23 12.43 7.88
CA GLY A 70 3.11 11.44 8.50
C GLY A 70 4.15 10.83 7.59
N LEU A 71 4.02 10.95 6.26
CA LEU A 71 4.99 10.44 5.29
C LEU A 71 5.85 11.57 4.71
N ASP A 72 7.07 11.21 4.35
CA ASP A 72 8.00 12.07 3.64
C ASP A 72 7.87 11.84 2.12
N ALA A 73 7.54 10.61 1.71
CA ALA A 73 7.35 10.25 0.31
C ALA A 73 6.43 9.03 0.11
N ILE A 74 5.70 9.04 -1.01
CA ILE A 74 5.04 7.88 -1.62
C ILE A 74 5.58 7.76 -3.04
N TRP A 75 6.36 6.72 -3.31
CA TRP A 75 6.97 6.45 -4.60
C TRP A 75 6.13 5.50 -5.42
N LEU A 76 5.85 5.87 -6.66
CA LEU A 76 5.23 5.01 -7.66
C LEU A 76 6.15 4.94 -8.88
N GLY A 77 6.50 3.75 -9.35
CA GLY A 77 7.33 3.59 -10.54
C GLY A 77 7.30 2.17 -11.08
N PRO A 78 7.78 1.94 -12.31
CA PRO A 78 7.84 0.60 -12.86
C PRO A 78 8.82 -0.25 -12.06
N GLY A 79 8.59 -1.56 -12.02
CA GLY A 79 9.56 -2.52 -11.50
C GLY A 79 9.34 -2.95 -10.04
N THR A 80 10.42 -3.29 -9.35
CA THR A 80 10.42 -3.67 -7.93
C THR A 80 11.09 -2.60 -7.06
N VAL A 81 11.05 -2.79 -5.74
CA VAL A 81 11.53 -1.81 -4.75
C VAL A 81 12.93 -1.24 -5.07
N PRO A 82 13.95 -2.04 -5.44
CA PRO A 82 15.28 -1.50 -5.79
C PRO A 82 15.36 -0.67 -7.07
N GLU A 83 14.30 -0.66 -7.89
CA GLU A 83 14.22 0.13 -9.13
C GLU A 83 13.56 1.50 -8.89
N LEU A 84 12.96 1.69 -7.72
CA LEU A 84 12.41 2.95 -7.28
C LEU A 84 13.51 3.85 -6.70
N ASP A 85 13.39 5.14 -6.96
CA ASP A 85 14.45 6.09 -6.63
C ASP A 85 14.65 6.20 -5.11
N GLY A 86 15.91 6.36 -4.70
CA GLY A 86 16.36 6.24 -3.31
C GLY A 86 16.50 4.81 -2.76
N LEU A 87 16.02 3.78 -3.48
CA LEU A 87 15.97 2.39 -2.98
C LEU A 87 16.96 1.43 -3.65
N GLY A 88 17.76 1.90 -4.60
CA GLY A 88 18.77 1.07 -5.29
C GLY A 88 19.80 0.39 -4.38
N HIS A 89 20.02 0.91 -3.17
CA HIS A 89 20.90 0.31 -2.15
C HIS A 89 20.37 -1.02 -1.56
N LEU A 90 19.13 -1.41 -1.90
CA LEU A 90 18.51 -2.68 -1.51
C LEU A 90 18.76 -3.81 -2.52
N ARG A 91 19.27 -3.49 -3.71
CA ARG A 91 19.53 -4.47 -4.78
C ARG A 91 20.45 -5.60 -4.32
N GLY A 92 20.07 -6.84 -4.62
CA GLY A 92 20.79 -8.06 -4.27
C GLY A 92 20.75 -8.40 -2.77
N ARG A 93 19.95 -7.69 -1.96
CA ARG A 93 19.82 -7.93 -0.52
C ARG A 93 18.50 -8.63 -0.22
N THR A 94 18.46 -9.37 0.88
CA THR A 94 17.20 -9.95 1.38
C THR A 94 16.48 -8.97 2.31
N THR A 95 15.17 -9.10 2.41
CA THR A 95 14.31 -8.30 3.31
C THR A 95 14.65 -8.52 4.80
N HIS A 96 15.06 -9.73 5.14
CA HIS A 96 15.56 -10.16 6.44
C HIS A 96 16.41 -11.43 6.25
N PRO A 97 17.16 -11.91 7.25
CA PRO A 97 17.91 -13.17 7.13
C PRO A 97 16.99 -14.34 6.75
N GLY A 98 17.26 -14.97 5.60
CA GLY A 98 16.42 -16.07 5.07
C GLY A 98 15.12 -15.63 4.36
N GLY A 99 14.85 -14.33 4.28
CA GLY A 99 13.70 -13.77 3.58
C GLY A 99 13.89 -13.65 2.06
N PRO A 100 12.83 -13.25 1.33
CA PRO A 100 12.90 -12.97 -0.11
C PRO A 100 13.87 -11.84 -0.45
N ALA A 101 14.40 -11.84 -1.67
CA ALA A 101 15.23 -10.77 -2.21
C ALA A 101 14.38 -9.51 -2.46
N TRP A 102 14.93 -8.33 -2.18
CA TRP A 102 14.26 -7.06 -2.48
C TRP A 102 13.96 -6.90 -3.97
N ASP A 103 14.78 -7.50 -4.83
CA ASP A 103 14.59 -7.53 -6.29
C ASP A 103 13.26 -8.17 -6.72
N ASP A 104 12.63 -8.97 -5.86
CA ASP A 104 11.32 -9.58 -6.09
C ASP A 104 10.17 -8.85 -5.37
N ILE A 105 10.47 -7.84 -4.54
CA ILE A 105 9.47 -7.17 -3.71
C ILE A 105 8.89 -5.97 -4.46
N PRO A 106 7.58 -5.97 -4.77
CA PRO A 106 6.98 -4.90 -5.55
C PRO A 106 6.57 -3.69 -4.72
N GLY A 107 6.51 -3.80 -3.39
CA GLY A 107 6.13 -2.67 -2.55
C GLY A 107 6.67 -2.78 -1.14
N VAL A 108 6.81 -1.63 -0.49
CA VAL A 108 7.30 -1.54 0.89
C VAL A 108 6.82 -0.25 1.55
N CYS A 109 6.48 -0.35 2.82
CA CYS A 109 6.47 0.77 3.75
C CYS A 109 7.67 0.65 4.69
N THR A 110 8.55 1.65 4.70
CA THR A 110 9.73 1.69 5.59
C THR A 110 9.87 3.08 6.22
N GLY A 111 9.71 3.14 7.55
CA GLY A 111 9.65 4.39 8.28
C GLY A 111 8.54 5.30 7.74
N ARG A 112 8.91 6.52 7.33
CA ARG A 112 7.99 7.54 6.79
C ARG A 112 7.87 7.49 5.26
N MET A 113 8.12 6.35 4.63
CA MET A 113 8.10 6.24 3.16
C MET A 113 7.37 4.98 2.70
N ILE A 114 6.57 5.15 1.65
CA ILE A 114 5.97 4.05 0.88
C ILE A 114 6.61 4.01 -0.50
N ALA A 115 6.84 2.81 -1.04
CA ALA A 115 7.22 2.59 -2.42
C ALA A 115 6.36 1.49 -3.05
N ILE A 116 5.85 1.73 -4.26
CA ILE A 116 4.96 0.84 -5.01
C ILE A 116 5.48 0.70 -6.44
N GLY A 117 5.73 -0.53 -6.81
CA GLY A 117 6.20 -0.98 -8.11
C GLY A 117 5.10 -1.66 -8.93
N THR A 118 5.52 -2.41 -9.95
CA THR A 118 4.66 -3.20 -10.83
C THR A 118 4.92 -4.71 -10.75
N GLY A 119 5.79 -5.15 -9.85
CA GLY A 119 6.05 -6.57 -9.64
C GLY A 119 4.82 -7.33 -9.09
N ALA A 120 4.83 -8.65 -9.24
CA ALA A 120 3.73 -9.50 -8.79
C ALA A 120 3.62 -9.51 -7.25
N HIS A 121 2.39 -9.45 -6.74
CA HIS A 121 2.10 -9.55 -5.31
C HIS A 121 0.88 -10.41 -5.04
N VAL A 122 0.74 -10.88 -3.80
CA VAL A 122 -0.42 -11.67 -3.35
C VAL A 122 -1.47 -10.84 -2.60
N SER A 123 -1.17 -9.59 -2.25
CA SER A 123 -2.10 -8.74 -1.49
C SER A 123 -3.41 -8.47 -2.23
N ALA A 124 -4.47 -8.18 -1.47
CA ALA A 124 -5.74 -7.66 -1.95
C ALA A 124 -5.60 -6.36 -2.76
N SER A 125 -4.70 -5.47 -2.35
CA SER A 125 -4.28 -4.26 -3.04
C SER A 125 -2.92 -3.88 -2.48
N LEU A 126 -1.89 -3.82 -3.33
CA LEU A 126 -0.54 -3.46 -2.90
C LEU A 126 -0.52 -2.06 -2.29
N VAL A 127 -1.21 -1.10 -2.90
CA VAL A 127 -1.31 0.27 -2.38
C VAL A 127 -1.94 0.30 -1.01
N HIS A 128 -3.10 -0.34 -0.84
CA HIS A 128 -3.76 -0.33 0.46
C HIS A 128 -2.99 -1.13 1.51
N HIS A 129 -2.26 -2.18 1.14
CA HIS A 129 -1.40 -2.92 2.06
C HIS A 129 -0.28 -2.04 2.62
N GLU A 130 0.47 -1.34 1.76
CA GLU A 130 1.53 -0.46 2.24
C GLU A 130 0.99 0.77 3.00
N ILE A 131 -0.21 1.25 2.65
CA ILE A 131 -0.91 2.25 3.47
C ILE A 131 -1.25 1.70 4.86
N GLY A 132 -1.67 0.43 4.94
CA GLY A 132 -1.92 -0.26 6.21
C GLY A 132 -0.67 -0.26 7.10
N HIS A 133 0.48 -0.59 6.55
CA HIS A 133 1.77 -0.48 7.26
C HIS A 133 2.08 0.96 7.69
N ALA A 134 1.85 1.95 6.83
CA ALA A 134 2.10 3.35 7.17
C ALA A 134 1.19 3.85 8.30
N LEU A 135 -0.10 3.51 8.25
CA LEU A 135 -1.05 3.82 9.33
C LEU A 135 -0.63 3.15 10.63
N ASP A 136 -0.24 1.88 10.58
CA ASP A 136 0.24 1.16 11.76
C ASP A 136 1.51 1.77 12.35
N PHE A 137 2.46 2.16 11.50
CA PHE A 137 3.67 2.87 11.93
C PHE A 137 3.36 4.19 12.65
N MET A 138 2.38 4.94 12.16
CA MET A 138 1.99 6.23 12.73
C MET A 138 1.15 6.12 14.01
N ASP A 139 0.30 5.10 14.08
CA ASP A 139 -0.75 5.00 15.10
C ASP A 139 -0.47 3.89 16.13
N GLY A 140 0.49 2.99 15.86
CA GLY A 140 0.94 1.92 16.77
C GLY A 140 -0.11 0.84 17.05
N VAL A 141 -1.06 0.66 16.14
CA VAL A 141 -2.31 -0.05 16.41
C VAL A 141 -2.13 -1.55 16.49
N SER A 142 -1.28 -2.13 15.65
CA SER A 142 -1.03 -3.56 15.61
C SER A 142 -0.36 -4.06 16.89
N HIS A 143 0.33 -3.18 17.63
CA HIS A 143 0.90 -3.47 18.93
C HIS A 143 -0.07 -3.22 20.11
N GLY A 144 -1.23 -2.61 19.84
CA GLY A 144 -2.24 -2.32 20.84
C GLY A 144 -3.04 -3.55 21.30
N GLY A 145 -3.51 -3.52 22.56
CA GLY A 145 -4.21 -4.66 23.18
C GLY A 145 -5.48 -5.09 22.46
N GLU A 146 -6.21 -4.15 21.86
CA GLU A 146 -7.40 -4.45 21.07
C GLU A 146 -7.07 -5.28 19.82
N TRP A 147 -6.11 -4.82 19.01
CA TRP A 147 -5.71 -5.56 17.81
C TRP A 147 -5.07 -6.90 18.18
N GLN A 148 -4.26 -6.95 19.23
CA GLN A 148 -3.67 -8.20 19.71
C GLN A 148 -4.73 -9.23 20.12
N THR A 149 -5.86 -8.78 20.69
CA THR A 149 -7.01 -9.64 20.98
C THR A 149 -7.66 -10.15 19.70
N ILE A 150 -7.89 -9.29 18.70
CA ILE A 150 -8.40 -9.69 17.38
C ILE A 150 -7.45 -10.70 16.72
N MET A 151 -6.14 -10.43 16.77
CA MET A 151 -5.13 -11.31 16.21
C MET A 151 -5.11 -12.68 16.89
N HIS A 152 -5.27 -12.72 18.22
CA HIS A 152 -5.40 -13.97 18.96
C HIS A 152 -6.58 -14.81 18.48
N LEU A 153 -7.74 -14.18 18.27
CA LEU A 153 -8.93 -14.84 17.72
C LEU A 153 -8.74 -15.30 16.27
N CYS A 154 -8.01 -14.51 15.47
CA CYS A 154 -7.78 -14.80 14.06
C CYS A 154 -6.75 -15.89 13.81
N ARG A 155 -5.77 -16.09 14.70
CA ARG A 155 -4.57 -16.90 14.42
C ARG A 155 -4.88 -18.32 13.95
N SER A 156 -5.87 -19.00 14.51
CA SER A 156 -6.22 -20.36 14.10
C SER A 156 -6.99 -20.43 12.77
N LYS A 157 -7.51 -19.29 12.29
CA LYS A 157 -8.37 -19.18 11.09
C LYS A 157 -7.65 -18.59 9.89
N VAL A 158 -6.63 -17.76 10.10
CA VAL A 158 -5.85 -17.16 9.02
C VAL A 158 -5.14 -18.25 8.22
N GLN A 159 -5.49 -18.40 6.95
CA GLN A 159 -5.00 -19.50 6.11
C GLN A 159 -3.53 -19.34 5.69
N GLN A 160 -3.03 -18.11 5.57
CA GLN A 160 -1.66 -17.85 5.09
C GLN A 160 -0.69 -17.61 6.26
N PRO A 161 0.45 -18.36 6.34
CA PRO A 161 1.42 -18.21 7.43
C PRO A 161 1.93 -16.78 7.65
N ARG A 162 2.23 -16.05 6.57
CA ARG A 162 2.71 -14.65 6.63
C ARG A 162 1.80 -13.75 7.48
N TYR A 163 0.48 -13.90 7.34
CA TYR A 163 -0.50 -13.13 8.10
C TYR A 163 -0.81 -13.78 9.46
N ARG A 164 -0.79 -15.12 9.53
CA ARG A 164 -1.02 -15.86 10.78
C ARG A 164 0.03 -15.54 11.84
N ASP A 165 1.28 -15.40 11.41
CA ASP A 165 2.42 -15.35 12.31
C ASP A 165 2.86 -13.91 12.61
N SER A 166 2.34 -12.92 11.88
CA SER A 166 2.63 -11.49 12.06
C SER A 166 1.36 -10.66 12.19
N ALA A 167 1.17 -10.08 13.38
CA ALA A 167 0.06 -9.16 13.64
C ALA A 167 0.11 -7.90 12.77
N VAL A 168 1.32 -7.44 12.42
CA VAL A 168 1.58 -6.27 11.56
C VAL A 168 1.17 -6.58 10.12
N GLU A 169 1.62 -7.72 9.58
CA GLU A 169 1.27 -8.13 8.21
C GLU A 169 -0.23 -8.41 8.06
N TRP A 170 -0.84 -9.02 9.08
CA TRP A 170 -2.29 -9.20 9.08
C TRP A 170 -3.04 -7.87 9.18
N PHE A 171 -2.53 -6.93 9.97
CA PHE A 171 -3.13 -5.59 10.06
C PHE A 171 -3.11 -4.89 8.70
N ALA A 172 -1.98 -4.91 8.00
CA ALA A 172 -1.85 -4.28 6.69
C ALA A 172 -2.77 -4.93 5.65
N GLU A 173 -2.81 -6.27 5.60
CA GLU A 173 -3.65 -6.98 4.64
C GLU A 173 -5.15 -6.86 4.96
N ALA A 174 -5.54 -6.90 6.23
CA ALA A 174 -6.93 -6.73 6.63
C ALA A 174 -7.42 -5.30 6.36
N TYR A 175 -6.57 -4.28 6.53
CA TYR A 175 -6.85 -2.93 6.06
C TYR A 175 -7.08 -2.94 4.54
N ALA A 176 -6.19 -3.56 3.76
CA ALA A 176 -6.32 -3.64 2.31
C ALA A 176 -7.63 -4.29 1.87
N LEU A 177 -8.04 -5.38 2.53
CA LEU A 177 -9.32 -6.04 2.26
C LEU A 177 -10.53 -5.15 2.55
N CYS A 178 -10.51 -4.40 3.66
CA CYS A 178 -11.61 -3.50 4.04
C CYS A 178 -11.68 -2.29 3.10
N ALA A 179 -10.56 -1.58 2.91
CA ALA A 179 -10.47 -0.41 2.03
C ALA A 179 -10.84 -0.72 0.58
N SER A 180 -10.46 -1.91 0.08
CA SER A 180 -10.81 -2.37 -1.27
C SER A 180 -12.21 -3.02 -1.36
N ARG A 181 -12.98 -3.01 -0.27
CA ARG A 181 -14.34 -3.58 -0.17
C ARG A 181 -14.43 -5.09 -0.48
N GLN A 182 -13.39 -5.87 -0.19
CA GLN A 182 -13.27 -7.29 -0.53
C GLN A 182 -13.76 -8.24 0.58
N ALA A 183 -14.99 -8.01 1.10
CA ALA A 183 -15.55 -8.80 2.22
C ALA A 183 -15.53 -10.33 1.99
N ARG A 184 -15.84 -10.79 0.76
CA ARG A 184 -15.79 -12.22 0.41
C ARG A 184 -14.37 -12.81 0.49
N ARG A 185 -13.34 -12.03 0.20
CA ARG A 185 -11.94 -12.48 0.30
C ARG A 185 -11.50 -12.52 1.76
N LEU A 186 -11.89 -11.52 2.57
CA LEU A 186 -11.67 -11.54 4.02
C LEU A 186 -12.28 -12.79 4.66
N LEU A 187 -13.53 -13.11 4.32
CA LEU A 187 -14.21 -14.31 4.81
C LEU A 187 -13.41 -15.60 4.48
N ARG A 188 -12.93 -15.74 3.24
CA ARG A 188 -12.09 -16.89 2.86
C ARG A 188 -10.77 -16.93 3.61
N MET A 189 -10.13 -15.78 3.82
CA MET A 189 -8.87 -15.72 4.56
C MET A 189 -9.01 -16.14 6.02
N LEU A 190 -10.22 -16.03 6.57
CA LEU A 190 -10.60 -16.44 7.92
C LEU A 190 -11.37 -17.77 7.93
N ASP A 191 -11.14 -18.64 6.94
CA ASP A 191 -11.71 -19.99 6.87
C ASP A 191 -13.25 -20.04 6.92
N GLY A 192 -13.91 -19.01 6.38
CA GLY A 192 -15.37 -18.91 6.37
C GLY A 192 -16.00 -18.46 7.69
N ASP A 193 -15.22 -17.98 8.66
CA ASP A 193 -15.74 -17.50 9.94
C ASP A 193 -16.36 -16.09 9.80
N ASP A 194 -17.68 -16.04 9.60
CA ASP A 194 -18.44 -14.80 9.42
C ASP A 194 -18.35 -13.86 10.63
N ASN A 195 -18.37 -14.40 11.85
CA ASN A 195 -18.31 -13.61 13.08
C ASN A 195 -16.96 -12.90 13.18
N LEU A 196 -15.88 -13.64 12.94
CA LEU A 196 -14.54 -13.10 12.99
C LEU A 196 -14.30 -12.09 11.85
N ALA A 197 -14.79 -12.38 10.65
CA ALA A 197 -14.75 -11.43 9.54
C ALA A 197 -15.48 -10.13 9.88
N ALA A 198 -16.64 -10.20 10.54
CA ALA A 198 -17.37 -9.02 11.01
C ALA A 198 -16.59 -8.24 12.10
N VAL A 199 -15.93 -8.93 13.03
CA VAL A 199 -15.07 -8.29 14.05
C VAL A 199 -13.94 -7.49 13.39
N VAL A 200 -13.21 -8.12 12.47
CA VAL A 200 -12.11 -7.47 11.72
C VAL A 200 -12.65 -6.28 10.91
N TRP A 201 -13.76 -6.45 10.18
CA TRP A 201 -14.35 -5.39 9.39
C TRP A 201 -14.77 -4.19 10.24
N ASN A 202 -15.45 -4.45 11.35
CA ASN A 202 -15.94 -3.40 12.25
C ASN A 202 -14.80 -2.64 12.92
N PHE A 203 -13.67 -3.29 13.15
CA PHE A 203 -12.46 -2.65 13.66
C PHE A 203 -11.99 -1.54 12.70
N TYR A 204 -11.79 -1.85 11.41
CA TYR A 204 -11.34 -0.86 10.43
C TYR A 204 -12.40 0.21 10.15
N ARG A 205 -13.68 -0.17 10.13
CA ARG A 205 -14.77 0.80 9.99
C ARG A 205 -14.77 1.85 11.11
N ARG A 206 -14.50 1.42 12.35
CA ARG A 206 -14.48 2.33 13.52
C ARG A 206 -13.23 3.22 13.55
N HIS A 207 -12.05 2.65 13.28
CA HIS A 207 -10.78 3.37 13.43
C HIS A 207 -10.42 4.19 12.19
N TYR A 208 -10.81 3.74 11.00
CA TYR A 208 -10.37 4.33 9.73
C TYR A 208 -11.51 4.69 8.78
N GLY A 209 -12.76 4.31 9.09
CA GLY A 209 -13.92 4.65 8.26
C GLY A 209 -13.94 3.95 6.90
N VAL A 210 -13.26 2.80 6.78
CA VAL A 210 -13.19 1.97 5.56
C VAL A 210 -13.99 0.68 5.67
#